data_AF-A0A7Y1FCW4-F1
#
_entry.id   AF-A0A7Y1FCW4-F1
#
_cell.length_a   1.000
_cell.length_b   1.000
_cell.length_c   1.000
_cell.angle_alpha   90.00
_cell.angle_beta   90.00
_cell.angle_gamma   90.00
#
_symmetry.space_group_name_H-M   'P 1'
#
loop_
_entity.id
_entity.type
_entity.pdbx_description
1 polymer ?
#
loop_
_entity_poly.entity_id
_entity_poly.type
_entity_poly.pdbx_seq_one_letter_code
_entity_poly.pdbx_strand_id
1 'polypeptide(L)' 'MNHYQRLIADEILSVQGQKDYCLTALGAGGLESWQSKEYSALVEQYDQKLIELNNRLPLAG' A
#
# COMPACT_ATOMS: atom_id res chain seq x y z
N MET A 1 8.64 -19.10 -8.81
CA MET A 1 8.78 -17.99 -7.85
C MET A 1 9.66 -18.43 -6.69
N ASN A 2 10.85 -17.83 -6.53
CA ASN A 2 11.77 -18.15 -5.43
C ASN A 2 11.25 -17.60 -4.09
N HIS A 3 11.88 -17.99 -2.98
CA HIS A 3 11.45 -17.57 -1.63
C HIS A 3 11.43 -16.04 -1.48
N TYR A 4 12.41 -15.35 -2.04
CA TYR A 4 12.50 -13.89 -2.03
C TYR A 4 11.34 -13.22 -2.78
N GLN A 5 10.97 -13.74 -3.95
CA GLN A 5 9.83 -13.26 -4.72
C GLN A 5 8.51 -13.50 -3.96
N ARG A 6 8.37 -14.64 -3.25
CA ARG A 6 7.21 -14.89 -2.36
C ARG A 6 7.10 -13.85 -1.26
N LEU A 7 8.21 -13.56 -0.57
CA LEU A 7 8.25 -12.53 0.47
C LEU A 7 7.83 -11.15 -0.08
N ILE A 8 8.32 -10.76 -1.26
CA ILE A 8 7.92 -9.49 -1.89
C ILE A 8 6.42 -9.50 -2.24
N ALA A 9 5.90 -10.60 -2.80
CA ALA A 9 4.48 -10.69 -3.15
C ALA A 9 3.58 -10.60 -1.91
N ASP A 10 3.95 -11.28 -0.82
CA ASP A 10 3.22 -11.20 0.46
C ASP A 10 3.28 -9.78 1.04
N GLU A 11 4.43 -9.10 0.92
CA GLU A 11 4.56 -7.71 1.34
C GLU A 11 3.70 -6.76 0.51
N ILE A 12 3.65 -6.94 -0.82
CA ILE A 12 2.75 -6.18 -1.71
C ILE A 12 1.30 -6.34 -1.27
N LEU A 13 0.84 -7.57 -1.02
CA LEU A 13 -0.53 -7.82 -0.57
C LEU A 13 -0.82 -7.15 0.78
N SER A 14 0.12 -7.20 1.72
CA SER A 14 -0.02 -6.53 3.02
C SER A 14 -0.12 -5.02 2.88
N VAL A 15 0.76 -4.40 2.08
CA VAL A 15 0.77 -2.95 1.85
C VAL A 15 -0.48 -2.50 1.10
N GLN A 16 -0.93 -3.28 0.11
CA GLN A 16 -2.17 -3.00 -0.61
C GLN A 16 -3.38 -3.03 0.35
N GLY A 17 -3.48 -4.04 1.23
CA GLY A 17 -4.55 -4.10 2.22
C GLY A 17 -4.55 -2.91 3.18
N GLN A 18 -3.37 -2.42 3.60
CA GLN A 18 -3.26 -1.22 4.43
C GLN A 18 -3.72 0.04 3.68
N LYS A 19 -3.34 0.18 2.40
CA LYS A 19 -3.80 1.28 1.54
C LYS A 19 -5.32 1.24 1.36
N ASP A 20 -5.87 0.07 1.08
CA ASP A 20 -7.31 -0.11 0.87
C ASP A 20 -8.11 0.26 2.13
N TYR A 21 -7.59 -0.10 3.32
CA TYR A 21 -8.15 0.33 4.59
C TYR A 21 -8.18 1.87 4.72
N CYS A 22 -7.07 2.55 4.39
CA CYS A 22 -7.00 4.01 4.47
C CYS A 22 -7.97 4.68 3.51
N LEU A 23 -8.08 4.19 2.26
CA LEU A 23 -9.05 4.67 1.28
C LEU A 23 -10.49 4.44 1.74
N THR A 24 -10.76 3.29 2.37
CA THR A 24 -12.07 2.99 2.95
C THR A 24 -12.42 3.97 4.07
N ALA A 25 -11.48 4.25 4.98
CA ALA A 25 -11.66 5.20 6.06
C ALA A 25 -11.92 6.63 5.54
N LEU A 26 -11.17 7.06 4.52
CA LEU A 26 -11.38 8.35 3.85
C LEU A 26 -12.75 8.44 3.16
N GLY A 27 -13.19 7.36 2.52
CA GLY A 27 -14.47 7.30 1.80
C GLY A 27 -15.71 7.17 2.70
N ALA A 28 -15.58 6.57 3.88
CA ALA A 28 -16.68 6.39 4.82
C ALA A 28 -17.17 7.71 5.45
N GLY A 29 -16.33 8.75 5.45
CA GLY A 29 -16.62 10.02 6.12
C GLY A 29 -16.51 9.91 7.65
N GLY A 30 -16.74 11.02 8.34
CA GLY A 30 -16.66 11.08 9.81
C GLY A 30 -15.25 11.26 10.38
N LEU A 31 -14.24 11.41 9.52
CA LEU A 31 -12.89 11.79 9.93
C LEU A 31 -12.79 13.31 10.18
N GLU A 32 -12.11 13.67 11.25
CA GLU A 32 -11.68 15.05 11.47
C GLU A 32 -10.64 15.47 10.42
N SER A 33 -10.51 16.78 10.19
CA SER A 33 -9.62 17.31 9.14
C SER A 33 -8.17 16.82 9.26
N TRP A 34 -7.65 16.68 10.48
CA TRP A 34 -6.29 16.17 10.69
C TRP A 34 -6.21 14.67 10.40
N GLN A 35 -7.23 13.88 10.76
CA GLN A 35 -7.27 12.44 10.46
C GLN A 35 -7.28 12.20 8.97
N SER A 36 -8.10 12.95 8.22
CA SER A 36 -8.13 12.86 6.76
C SER A 36 -6.76 13.16 6.15
N LYS A 37 -6.03 14.16 6.68
CA LYS A 37 -4.67 14.47 6.22
C LYS A 37 -3.69 13.32 6.48
N GLU A 38 -3.72 12.74 7.68
CA GLU A 38 -2.86 11.59 8.03
C GLU A 38 -3.16 10.37 7.14
N TYR A 39 -4.43 10.03 6.96
CA TYR A 39 -4.81 8.92 6.08
C TYR A 39 -4.45 9.18 4.61
N SER A 40 -4.59 10.41 4.11
CA SER A 40 -4.13 10.76 2.75
C SER A 40 -2.61 10.63 2.62
N ALA A 41 -1.84 11.10 3.60
CA ALA A 41 -0.39 10.96 3.60
C ALA A 41 0.05 9.48 3.64
N LEU A 42 -0.65 8.64 4.41
CA LEU A 42 -0.41 7.19 4.44
C LEU A 42 -0.69 6.53 3.09
N VAL A 43 -1.77 6.92 2.40
CA VAL A 43 -2.06 6.43 1.04
C VAL A 43 -0.91 6.74 0.08
N GLU A 44 -0.39 7.97 0.09
CA GLU A 44 0.75 8.36 -0.74
C GLU A 44 2.01 7.54 -0.42
N GLN A 45 2.29 7.31 0.87
CA GLN A 45 3.42 6.48 1.30
C GLN A 45 3.28 5.03 0.83
N TYR A 46 2.08 4.45 0.95
CA TYR A 46 1.81 3.10 0.47
C TYR A 46 1.91 2.99 -1.05
N ASP A 47 1.48 4.02 -1.80
CA ASP A 47 1.66 4.07 -3.25
C ASP A 47 3.13 4.03 -3.65
N GLN A 48 3.98 4.86 -3.01
CA GLN A 48 5.42 4.83 -3.27
C GLN A 48 6.04 3.49 -2.91
N LYS A 49 5.65 2.90 -1.78
CA LYS A 49 6.13 1.58 -1.35
C LYS A 49 5.72 0.48 -2.33
N LEU A 50 4.49 0.51 -2.84
CA LEU A 50 4.02 -0.45 -3.84
C LEU A 50 4.80 -0.33 -5.15
N ILE A 51 5.11 0.88 -5.60
CA ILE A 51 5.97 1.09 -6.79
C ILE A 51 7.35 0.47 -6.56
N GLU A 52 7.96 0.73 -5.41
CA GLU A 52 9.27 0.17 -5.05
C GLU A 52 9.25 -1.36 -5.02
N LEU A 53 8.26 -1.98 -4.37
CA LEU A 53 8.13 -3.43 -4.28
C LEU A 53 7.87 -4.08 -5.64
N ASN A 54 7.02 -3.47 -6.47
CA ASN A 54 6.77 -3.96 -7.83
C ASN A 54 8.01 -3.86 -8.72
N ASN A 55 8.83 -2.81 -8.58
CA ASN A 55 10.10 -2.69 -9.30
C ASN A 55 11.14 -3.76 -8.87
N ARG A 56 11.03 -4.30 -7.65
CA ARG A 56 11.89 -5.37 -7.14
C ARG A 56 11.47 -6.77 -7.60
N LEU A 57 10.22 -6.95 -8.06
CA LEU A 57 9.83 -8.17 -8.75
C LEU A 57 10.48 -8.15 -10.14
N PRO A 58 11.39 -9.08 -10.48
CA PRO A 58 11.88 -9.17 -11.85
C PRO A 58 10.67 -9.37 -12.77
N LEU A 59 10.56 -8.56 -13.83
CA LEU A 59 9.67 -8.85 -14.96
C LEU A 59 9.90 -10.31 -15.30
N ALA A 60 8.85 -11.13 -15.20
CA ALA A 60 8.94 -12.52 -15.60
C ALA A 60 9.54 -12.57 -17.01
N GLY A 61 10.73 -13.15 -17.13
CA GLY A 61 11.42 -13.33 -18.40
C GLY A 61 10.62 -14.24 -19.33
#